data_AF-A0A3N4AWH1-F1
#
_entry.id   AF-A0A3N4AWH1-F1
#
_cell.length_a   1.000
_cell.length_b   1.000
_cell.length_c   1.000
_cell.angle_alpha   90.00
_cell.angle_beta   90.00
_cell.angle_gamma   90.00
#
_symmetry.space_group_name_H-M   'P 1'
#
loop_
_entity.id
_entity.type
_entity.pdbx_description
1 polymer ?
#
loop_
_entity_poly.entity_id
_entity_poly.type
_entity_poly.pdbx_seq_one_letter_code
_entity_poly.pdbx_strand_id
1 'polypeptide(L)'
;MDKNTGRRRLEYKAWTPEEDALLRELWKTQSLNQCSTAMGRGTSSIYNRVQKLQLKRTDEYKAITGCGQFKPGHSTWNAGKKGWKAGGRSAETQFKLGDRPSNTWRPIGAERLSKDGILFRKVADTGRKKADWRAVHVLIWEEHNGQLPDGHIVIFKDKNRANFDPSNLEALTRAESMQRNSIDRYGSDYRSAAIKLGWFKRKLNKLEKANANAQ
;
A
#
# COMPACT_ATOMS: atom_id res chain seq x y z
N MET A 1 20.45 6.16 19.73
CA MET A 1 19.00 6.00 19.99
C MET A 1 18.56 4.63 19.48
N ASP A 2 18.01 3.80 20.34
CA ASP A 2 17.56 2.44 20.01
C ASP A 2 16.44 2.50 18.95
N LYS A 3 16.59 1.76 17.85
CA LYS A 3 15.61 1.71 16.75
C LYS A 3 14.30 1.00 17.14
N ASN A 4 14.22 0.45 18.35
CA ASN A 4 13.07 -0.28 18.86
C ASN A 4 12.25 0.46 19.93
N THR A 5 12.58 1.69 20.29
CA THR A 5 11.78 2.47 21.25
C THR A 5 10.35 2.65 20.71
N GLY A 6 9.37 2.01 21.36
CA GLY A 6 7.95 2.07 20.99
C GLY A 6 7.40 0.87 20.19
N ARG A 7 8.22 -0.10 19.78
CA ARG A 7 7.71 -1.36 19.19
C ARG A 7 7.35 -2.34 20.29
N ARG A 8 6.11 -2.84 20.32
CA ARG A 8 5.73 -3.97 21.19
C ARG A 8 6.63 -5.16 20.85
N ARG A 9 7.48 -5.58 21.79
CA ARG A 9 8.10 -6.92 21.76
C ARG A 9 6.98 -7.93 21.97
N LEU A 10 6.40 -8.41 20.88
CA LEU A 10 5.48 -9.53 20.93
C LEU A 10 6.33 -10.80 20.94
N GLU A 11 6.52 -11.39 22.12
CA GLU A 11 7.04 -12.75 22.20
C GLU A 11 6.11 -13.67 21.41
N TYR A 12 6.68 -14.45 20.49
CA TYR A 12 5.91 -15.34 19.65
C TYR A 12 5.39 -16.51 20.48
N LYS A 13 4.12 -16.45 20.88
CA LYS A 13 3.43 -17.55 21.56
C LYS A 13 2.81 -18.50 20.54
N ALA A 14 3.48 -19.63 20.28
CA ALA A 14 2.96 -20.69 19.42
C ALA A 14 1.61 -21.23 19.96
N TRP A 15 0.74 -21.70 19.07
CA TRP A 15 -0.55 -22.30 19.45
C TRP A 15 -0.38 -23.78 19.76
N THR A 16 -0.81 -24.22 20.94
CA THR A 16 -0.85 -25.64 21.30
C THR A 16 -2.19 -26.27 20.89
N PRO A 17 -2.25 -27.61 20.74
CA PRO A 17 -3.51 -28.32 20.48
C PRO A 17 -4.56 -28.09 21.58
N GLU A 18 -4.13 -27.95 22.84
CA GLU A 18 -4.99 -27.65 23.98
C GLU A 18 -5.62 -26.27 23.87
N GLU A 19 -4.84 -25.27 23.44
CA GLU A 19 -5.35 -23.92 23.20
C GLU A 19 -6.32 -23.89 22.01
N ASP A 20 -6.11 -24.71 20.97
CA ASP A 20 -7.07 -24.85 19.88
C ASP A 20 -8.40 -25.46 20.37
N ALA A 21 -8.33 -26.48 21.23
CA ALA A 21 -9.52 -27.09 21.83
C ALA A 21 -10.27 -26.08 22.71
N LEU A 22 -9.55 -25.33 23.55
CA LEU A 22 -10.11 -24.27 24.35
C LEU A 22 -10.75 -23.18 23.49
N LEU A 23 -10.08 -22.73 22.42
CA LEU A 23 -10.63 -21.73 21.50
C LEU A 23 -11.92 -22.23 20.82
N ARG A 24 -12.00 -23.52 20.44
CA ARG A 24 -13.21 -24.11 19.86
C ARG A 24 -14.40 -24.01 20.80
N GLU A 25 -14.21 -24.25 22.09
CA GLU A 25 -15.27 -24.15 23.09
C GLU A 25 -15.64 -22.69 23.37
N LEU A 26 -14.66 -21.83 23.63
CA LEU A 26 -14.91 -20.40 23.90
C LEU A 26 -15.59 -19.70 22.72
N TRP A 27 -15.21 -20.03 21.48
CA TRP A 27 -15.75 -19.38 20.28
C TRP A 27 -17.23 -19.70 20.02
N LYS A 28 -17.81 -20.72 20.66
CA LYS A 28 -19.25 -21.01 20.56
C LYS A 28 -20.08 -19.93 21.26
N THR A 29 -19.60 -19.36 22.37
CA THR A 29 -20.43 -18.50 23.24
C THR A 29 -19.83 -17.12 23.50
N GLN A 30 -18.51 -16.95 23.39
CA GLN A 30 -17.82 -15.72 23.79
C GLN A 30 -17.43 -14.85 22.59
N SER A 31 -17.47 -13.53 22.77
CA SER A 31 -16.97 -12.55 21.80
C SER A 31 -15.45 -12.63 21.62
N LEU A 32 -14.94 -12.06 20.52
CA LEU A 32 -13.50 -12.02 20.25
C LEU A 32 -12.68 -11.41 21.41
N ASN A 33 -13.23 -10.37 22.06
CA ASN A 33 -12.59 -9.73 23.21
C ASN A 33 -12.60 -10.62 24.45
N GLN A 34 -13.70 -11.33 24.71
CA GLN A 34 -13.78 -12.27 25.82
C GLN A 34 -12.82 -13.45 25.64
N CYS A 35 -12.73 -14.03 24.43
CA CYS A 35 -11.71 -15.04 24.13
C CYS A 35 -10.29 -14.49 24.32
N SER A 36 -10.05 -13.22 23.96
CA SER A 36 -8.75 -12.54 24.12
C SER A 36 -8.35 -12.45 25.59
N THR A 37 -9.28 -12.02 26.44
CA THR A 37 -9.09 -11.96 27.89
C THR A 37 -8.90 -13.35 28.50
N ALA A 38 -9.73 -14.32 28.14
CA ALA A 38 -9.69 -15.68 28.70
C ALA A 38 -8.40 -16.44 28.36
N MET A 39 -7.86 -16.26 27.14
CA MET A 39 -6.67 -16.97 26.68
C MET A 39 -5.37 -16.19 26.86
N GLY A 40 -5.44 -14.93 27.33
CA GLY A 40 -4.28 -14.04 27.46
C GLY A 40 -3.57 -13.79 26.12
N ARG A 41 -4.30 -13.80 25.00
CA ARG A 41 -3.77 -13.63 23.64
C ARG A 41 -4.40 -12.39 23.00
N GLY A 42 -3.64 -11.66 22.19
CA GLY A 42 -4.17 -10.50 21.46
C GLY A 42 -5.31 -10.87 20.51
N THR A 43 -6.30 -9.99 20.37
CA THR A 43 -7.51 -10.18 19.53
C THR A 43 -7.17 -10.61 18.10
N SER A 44 -6.16 -10.01 17.48
CA SER A 44 -5.70 -10.39 16.14
C SER A 44 -5.14 -11.82 16.07
N SER A 45 -4.48 -12.30 17.13
CA SER A 45 -3.96 -13.68 17.18
C SER A 45 -5.09 -14.70 17.20
N ILE A 46 -6.12 -14.42 18.01
CA ILE A 46 -7.33 -15.26 18.09
C ILE A 46 -8.09 -15.23 16.78
N TYR A 47 -8.32 -14.04 16.21
CA TYR A 47 -9.02 -13.91 14.93
C TYR A 47 -8.32 -14.70 13.82
N ASN A 48 -6.99 -14.55 13.71
CA ASN A 48 -6.21 -15.31 12.73
C ASN A 48 -6.28 -16.83 12.96
N ARG A 49 -6.31 -17.27 14.23
CA ARG A 49 -6.43 -18.70 14.54
C ARG A 49 -7.82 -19.24 14.23
N VAL A 50 -8.88 -18.50 14.54
CA VAL A 50 -10.26 -18.81 14.14
C VAL A 50 -10.36 -19.00 12.64
N GLN A 51 -9.77 -18.10 11.84
CA GLN A 51 -9.73 -18.23 10.37
C GLN A 51 -8.97 -19.48 9.93
N LYS A 52 -7.80 -19.75 10.52
CA LYS A 52 -6.98 -20.94 10.20
C LYS A 52 -7.69 -22.26 10.53
N LEU A 53 -8.43 -22.30 11.65
CA LEU A 53 -9.21 -23.44 12.09
C LEU A 53 -10.62 -23.49 11.46
N GLN A 54 -10.98 -22.47 10.67
CA GLN A 54 -12.28 -22.31 10.01
C GLN A 54 -13.48 -22.41 10.98
N LEU A 55 -13.32 -21.87 12.19
CA LEU A 55 -14.37 -21.95 13.21
C LEU A 55 -15.54 -21.02 12.87
N LYS A 56 -16.72 -21.59 12.71
CA LYS A 56 -17.96 -20.86 12.49
C LYS A 56 -18.63 -20.53 13.83
N ARG A 57 -19.37 -19.42 13.86
CA ARG A 57 -20.24 -19.08 14.99
C ARG A 57 -21.47 -19.97 15.00
N THR A 58 -21.88 -20.38 16.19
CA THR A 58 -23.15 -21.08 16.44
C THR A 58 -24.32 -20.14 16.14
N ASP A 59 -25.47 -20.72 15.82
CA ASP A 59 -26.67 -19.94 15.51
C ASP A 59 -27.23 -19.25 16.76
N GLU A 60 -27.06 -19.85 17.94
CA GLU A 60 -27.35 -19.22 19.25
C GLU A 60 -26.56 -17.91 19.44
N TYR A 61 -25.25 -17.93 19.16
CA TYR A 61 -24.43 -16.73 19.28
C TYR A 61 -24.83 -15.65 18.26
N LYS A 62 -25.18 -16.06 17.03
CA LYS A 62 -25.68 -15.14 16.00
C LYS A 62 -27.04 -14.56 16.36
N ALA A 63 -27.89 -15.28 17.07
CA ALA A 63 -29.18 -14.78 17.53
C ALA A 63 -29.01 -13.64 18.55
N ILE A 64 -28.00 -13.75 19.42
CA ILE A 64 -27.68 -12.73 20.43
C ILE A 64 -26.98 -11.52 19.79
N THR A 65 -25.94 -11.75 18.99
CA THR A 65 -25.06 -10.67 18.49
C THR A 65 -25.58 -10.03 17.19
N GLY A 66 -26.49 -10.71 16.50
CA GLY A 66 -26.84 -10.42 15.12
C GLY A 66 -25.81 -10.93 14.12
N CYS A 67 -26.20 -11.04 12.85
CA CYS A 67 -25.34 -11.51 11.76
C CYS A 67 -24.51 -10.40 11.09
N GLY A 68 -24.50 -9.18 11.65
CA GLY A 68 -23.82 -8.02 11.06
C GLY A 68 -24.50 -7.48 9.79
N GLN A 69 -25.72 -7.93 9.49
CA GLN A 69 -26.51 -7.49 8.34
C GLN A 69 -27.80 -6.82 8.83
N PHE A 70 -28.19 -5.72 8.18
CA PHE A 70 -29.51 -5.14 8.38
C PHE A 70 -30.57 -6.08 7.81
N LYS A 71 -31.62 -6.36 8.58
CA LYS A 71 -32.73 -7.21 8.10
C LYS A 71 -33.51 -6.49 6.99
N PRO A 72 -34.05 -7.20 5.98
CA PRO A 72 -34.95 -6.61 5.00
C PRO A 72 -36.10 -5.86 5.69
N GLY A 73 -36.40 -4.63 5.22
CA GLY A 73 -37.40 -3.75 5.84
C GLY A 73 -36.89 -2.88 7.00
N HIS A 74 -35.61 -3.03 7.40
CA HIS A 74 -35.01 -2.17 8.42
C HIS A 74 -34.94 -0.70 7.95
N SER A 75 -35.70 0.17 8.59
CA SER A 75 -35.59 1.62 8.40
C SER A 75 -34.36 2.15 9.14
N THR A 76 -33.42 2.75 8.41
CA THR A 76 -32.24 3.35 9.02
C THR A 76 -32.63 4.61 9.81
N TRP A 77 -31.93 4.91 10.90
CA TRP A 77 -32.21 6.06 11.77
C TRP A 77 -32.11 7.43 11.08
N ASN A 78 -31.55 7.46 9.87
CA ASN A 78 -31.42 8.62 8.99
C ASN A 78 -32.33 8.58 7.75
N ALA A 79 -33.14 7.54 7.57
CA ALA A 79 -34.09 7.44 6.46
C ALA A 79 -35.05 8.65 6.47
N GLY A 80 -35.17 9.32 5.32
CA GLY A 80 -35.99 10.53 5.18
C GLY A 80 -35.37 11.84 5.70
N LYS A 81 -34.23 11.79 6.40
CA LYS A 81 -33.53 13.00 6.89
C LYS A 81 -32.61 13.61 5.81
N LYS A 82 -33.19 14.11 4.72
CA LYS A 82 -32.44 14.84 3.69
C LYS A 82 -32.09 16.24 4.22
N GLY A 83 -30.81 16.61 4.17
CA GLY A 83 -30.36 17.94 4.61
C GLY A 83 -30.19 18.09 6.13
N TRP A 84 -29.94 16.99 6.86
CA TRP A 84 -29.61 17.05 8.29
C TRP A 84 -28.42 18.01 8.54
N LYS A 85 -28.69 19.12 9.22
CA LYS A 85 -27.68 20.08 9.66
C LYS A 85 -27.22 19.68 11.04
N ALA A 86 -25.98 19.20 11.15
CA ALA A 86 -25.37 19.00 12.46
C ALA A 86 -25.29 20.35 13.18
N GLY A 87 -25.82 20.42 14.41
CA GLY A 87 -25.77 21.63 15.23
C GLY A 87 -24.36 21.94 15.77
N GLY A 88 -24.27 23.02 16.57
CA GLY A 88 -23.03 23.43 17.22
C GLY A 88 -21.94 23.88 16.23
N ARG A 89 -20.67 23.58 16.56
CA ARG A 89 -19.49 24.02 15.79
C ARG A 89 -19.32 23.33 14.43
N SER A 90 -20.23 22.43 14.05
CA SER A 90 -20.15 21.77 12.74
C SER A 90 -20.19 22.78 11.59
N ALA A 91 -20.96 23.87 11.73
CA ALA A 91 -21.00 24.94 10.72
C ALA A 91 -19.63 25.63 10.52
N GLU A 92 -18.77 25.66 11.55
CA GLU A 92 -17.42 26.24 11.47
C GLU A 92 -16.44 25.34 10.72
N THR A 93 -16.62 24.00 10.81
CA THR A 93 -15.67 23.00 10.32
C THR A 93 -16.13 22.28 9.05
N GLN A 94 -17.30 22.62 8.51
CA GLN A 94 -17.79 22.06 7.25
C GLN A 94 -16.93 22.57 6.08
N PHE A 95 -16.56 21.65 5.18
CA PHE A 95 -15.90 22.02 3.94
C PHE A 95 -16.81 22.95 3.13
N LYS A 96 -16.27 24.11 2.75
CA LYS A 96 -16.98 25.06 1.92
C LYS A 96 -16.94 24.59 0.47
N LEU A 97 -17.97 24.93 -0.31
CA LEU A 97 -17.97 24.66 -1.74
C LEU A 97 -16.77 25.37 -2.39
N GLY A 98 -15.96 24.63 -3.14
CA GLY A 98 -14.74 25.14 -3.76
C GLY A 98 -13.52 25.19 -2.85
N ASP A 99 -13.63 24.76 -1.60
CA ASP A 99 -12.49 24.66 -0.70
C ASP A 99 -11.52 23.57 -1.19
N ARG A 100 -10.23 23.89 -1.15
CA ARG A 100 -9.17 23.03 -1.69
C ARG A 100 -8.34 22.51 -0.52
N PRO A 101 -8.08 21.19 -0.43
CA PRO A 101 -7.29 20.65 0.68
C PRO A 101 -5.90 21.29 0.72
N SER A 102 -5.59 22.03 1.78
CA SER A 102 -4.32 22.77 1.94
C SER A 102 -3.09 21.87 1.83
N ASN A 103 -3.19 20.63 2.31
CA ASN A 103 -2.10 19.67 2.30
C ASN A 103 -1.81 19.09 0.89
N THR A 104 -2.82 18.99 0.02
CA THR A 104 -2.75 18.22 -1.23
C THR A 104 -2.79 19.10 -2.47
N TRP A 105 -3.53 20.21 -2.43
CA TRP A 105 -3.64 21.12 -3.56
C TRP A 105 -2.35 21.95 -3.70
N ARG A 106 -1.96 22.18 -4.96
CA ARG A 106 -0.80 22.99 -5.34
C ARG A 106 -1.17 23.86 -6.54
N PRO A 107 -0.59 25.07 -6.68
CA PRO A 107 -0.83 25.90 -7.86
C PRO A 107 -0.24 25.27 -9.14
N ILE A 108 -0.75 25.69 -10.30
CA ILE A 108 -0.12 25.36 -11.59
C ILE A 108 1.30 25.90 -11.60
N GLY A 109 2.25 25.14 -12.16
CA GLY A 109 3.68 25.41 -12.10
C GLY A 109 4.39 24.81 -10.90
N ALA A 110 3.66 24.38 -9.86
CA ALA A 110 4.28 23.72 -8.71
C ALA A 110 4.99 22.42 -9.12
N GLU A 111 6.12 22.15 -8.47
CA GLU A 111 6.93 20.97 -8.72
C GLU A 111 6.90 20.00 -7.54
N ARG A 112 7.03 18.71 -7.84
CA ARG A 112 7.14 17.65 -6.83
C ARG A 112 8.02 16.51 -7.31
N LEU A 113 8.74 15.90 -6.39
CA LEU A 113 9.47 14.66 -6.64
C LEU A 113 8.58 13.43 -6.38
N SER A 114 8.67 12.44 -7.26
CA SER A 114 8.11 11.11 -7.01
C SER A 114 8.99 10.34 -6.02
N LYS A 115 8.45 9.26 -5.45
CA LYS A 115 9.22 8.28 -4.65
C LYS A 115 10.44 7.74 -5.42
N ASP A 116 10.32 7.63 -6.74
CA ASP A 116 11.37 7.13 -7.63
C ASP A 116 12.36 8.22 -8.11
N GLY A 117 12.23 9.46 -7.60
CA GLY A 117 13.12 10.57 -7.92
C GLY A 117 12.82 11.30 -9.24
N ILE A 118 11.66 11.07 -9.85
CA ILE A 118 11.23 11.80 -11.06
C ILE A 118 10.54 13.12 -10.67
N LEU A 119 10.98 14.23 -11.27
CA LEU A 119 10.36 15.55 -11.11
C LEU A 119 9.09 15.67 -11.95
N PHE A 120 8.01 16.11 -11.31
CA PHE A 120 6.72 16.39 -11.94
C PHE A 120 6.38 17.86 -11.76
N ARG A 121 5.82 18.48 -12.80
CA ARG A 121 5.28 19.84 -12.76
C ARG A 121 3.77 19.79 -12.96
N LYS A 122 3.03 20.57 -12.18
CA LYS A 122 1.59 20.72 -12.35
C LYS A 122 1.31 21.62 -13.55
N VAL A 123 0.65 21.11 -14.57
CA VAL A 123 0.34 21.82 -15.83
C VAL A 123 -1.14 22.20 -15.96
N ALA A 124 -2.03 21.57 -15.20
CA ALA A 124 -3.46 21.86 -15.19
C ALA A 124 -4.06 21.69 -13.79
N ASP A 125 -5.28 22.21 -13.59
CA ASP A 125 -6.03 22.09 -12.33
C ASP A 125 -7.44 21.52 -12.57
N THR A 126 -7.50 20.35 -13.21
CA THR A 126 -8.76 19.64 -13.53
C THR A 126 -9.27 18.76 -12.39
N GLY A 127 -8.46 18.59 -11.33
CA GLY A 127 -8.72 17.67 -10.22
C GLY A 127 -8.29 16.23 -10.51
N ARG A 128 -7.91 15.91 -11.76
CA ARG A 128 -7.40 14.58 -12.14
C ARG A 128 -5.88 14.59 -12.09
N LYS A 129 -5.31 14.11 -10.98
CA LYS A 129 -3.86 14.10 -10.72
C LYS A 129 -3.00 13.58 -11.89
N LYS A 130 -3.45 12.57 -12.63
CA LYS A 130 -2.72 12.00 -13.78
C LYS A 130 -2.63 12.94 -14.98
N ALA A 131 -3.64 13.79 -15.19
CA ALA A 131 -3.66 14.79 -16.26
C ALA A 131 -2.99 16.10 -15.79
N ASP A 132 -3.21 16.47 -14.53
CA ASP A 132 -2.72 17.72 -13.95
C ASP A 132 -1.20 17.73 -13.75
N TRP A 133 -0.58 16.58 -13.52
CA TRP A 133 0.86 16.47 -13.26
C TRP A 133 1.56 15.72 -14.38
N ARG A 134 2.44 16.40 -15.12
CA ARG A 134 3.30 15.78 -16.12
C ARG A 134 4.75 15.75 -15.65
N ALA A 135 5.49 14.75 -16.12
CA ALA A 135 6.89 14.61 -15.75
C ALA A 135 7.73 15.64 -16.53
N VAL A 136 8.65 16.32 -15.83
CA VAL A 136 9.39 17.45 -16.40
C VAL A 136 10.25 17.04 -17.59
N HIS A 137 10.91 15.89 -17.52
CA HIS A 137 11.70 15.35 -18.63
C HIS A 137 10.85 15.07 -19.89
N VAL A 138 9.58 14.71 -19.75
CA VAL A 138 8.69 14.54 -20.91
C VAL A 138 8.35 15.90 -21.51
N LEU A 139 8.06 16.90 -20.68
CA LEU A 139 7.77 18.26 -21.15
C LEU A 139 8.94 18.86 -21.93
N ILE A 140 10.16 18.73 -21.41
CA ILE A 140 11.38 19.24 -22.06
C ILE A 140 11.65 18.48 -23.36
N TRP A 141 11.51 17.15 -23.35
CA TRP A 141 11.66 16.39 -24.58
C TRP A 141 10.64 16.79 -25.64
N GLU A 142 9.37 17.01 -25.25
CA GLU A 142 8.30 17.45 -26.14
C GLU A 142 8.53 18.86 -26.71
N GLU A 143 9.11 19.77 -25.91
CA GLU A 143 9.47 21.13 -26.34
C GLU A 143 10.50 21.12 -27.48
N HIS A 144 11.44 20.18 -27.46
CA HIS A 144 12.50 20.08 -28.46
C HIS A 144 12.19 19.17 -29.66
N ASN A 145 11.40 18.10 -29.46
CA ASN A 145 11.17 17.06 -30.48
C ASN A 145 9.72 17.00 -30.98
N GLY A 146 8.80 17.75 -30.36
CA GLY A 146 7.37 17.68 -30.63
C GLY A 146 6.63 16.63 -29.79
N GLN A 147 5.38 16.33 -30.16
CA GLN A 147 4.53 15.44 -29.36
C GLN A 147 5.12 14.03 -29.24
N LEU A 148 5.18 13.51 -28.01
CA LEU A 148 5.64 12.14 -27.76
C LEU A 148 4.71 11.14 -28.46
N PRO A 149 5.24 10.27 -29.34
CA PRO A 149 4.42 9.28 -30.04
C PRO A 149 3.76 8.32 -29.04
N ASP A 150 2.58 7.79 -29.40
CA ASP A 150 1.88 6.87 -28.52
C ASP A 150 2.73 5.62 -28.22
N GLY A 151 2.58 5.09 -27.01
CA GLY A 151 3.36 3.94 -26.54
C GLY A 151 4.83 4.22 -26.17
N HIS A 152 5.36 5.42 -26.46
CA HIS A 152 6.73 5.79 -26.11
C HIS A 152 6.85 6.29 -24.66
N ILE A 153 8.08 6.24 -24.14
CA ILE A 153 8.50 6.77 -22.85
C ILE A 153 9.79 7.55 -23.04
N VAL A 154 9.97 8.63 -22.29
CA VAL A 154 11.22 9.39 -22.27
C VAL A 154 12.11 8.85 -21.16
N ILE A 155 13.39 8.57 -21.47
CA ILE A 155 14.38 8.13 -20.49
C ILE A 155 15.61 9.05 -20.49
N PHE A 156 16.35 9.01 -19.38
CA PHE A 156 17.65 9.67 -19.23
C PHE A 156 18.76 8.71 -19.65
N LYS A 157 19.55 9.07 -20.68
CA LYS A 157 20.65 8.24 -21.19
C LYS A 157 21.70 7.96 -20.11
N ASP A 158 22.04 8.98 -19.32
CA ASP A 158 23.02 8.92 -18.24
C ASP A 158 22.47 8.33 -16.92
N LYS A 159 21.18 7.98 -16.86
CA LYS A 159 20.46 7.53 -15.65
C LYS A 159 20.41 8.56 -14.51
N ASN A 160 20.84 9.79 -14.73
CA ASN A 160 20.73 10.88 -13.78
C ASN A 160 19.39 11.62 -13.96
N ARG A 161 18.47 11.40 -13.04
CA ARG A 161 17.10 11.96 -13.08
C ARG A 161 17.03 13.48 -12.87
N ALA A 162 18.16 14.13 -12.60
CA ALA A 162 18.28 15.58 -12.48
C ALA A 162 18.91 16.24 -13.73
N ASN A 163 19.42 15.46 -14.69
CA ASN A 163 20.01 15.99 -15.91
C ASN A 163 18.96 16.13 -17.01
N PHE A 164 18.39 17.33 -17.13
CA PHE A 164 17.33 17.65 -18.09
C PHE A 164 17.85 18.18 -19.44
N ASP A 165 19.14 18.00 -19.75
CA ASP A 165 19.66 18.36 -21.06
C ASP A 165 18.89 17.62 -22.18
N PRO A 166 18.36 18.32 -23.20
CA PRO A 166 17.61 17.69 -24.29
C PRO A 166 18.37 16.56 -25.00
N SER A 167 19.70 16.67 -25.09
CA SER A 167 20.56 15.63 -25.69
C SER A 167 20.67 14.36 -24.83
N ASN A 168 20.47 14.48 -23.51
CA ASN A 168 20.42 13.36 -22.56
C ASN A 168 19.06 12.66 -22.53
N LEU A 169 18.03 13.26 -23.12
CA LEU A 169 16.68 12.70 -23.18
C LEU A 169 16.46 11.94 -24.49
N GLU A 170 15.93 10.72 -24.40
CA GLU A 170 15.54 9.94 -25.58
C GLU A 170 14.14 9.35 -25.38
N ALA A 171 13.33 9.37 -26.45
CA ALA A 171 12.08 8.66 -26.50
C ALA A 171 12.31 7.25 -27.03
N LEU A 172 11.78 6.25 -26.33
CA LEU A 172 11.86 4.84 -26.70
C LEU A 172 10.51 4.19 -26.50
N THR A 173 10.25 3.11 -27.23
CA THR A 173 9.15 2.22 -26.91
C THR A 173 9.40 1.52 -25.57
N ARG A 174 8.33 1.12 -24.91
CA ARG A 174 8.43 0.28 -23.69
C ARG A 174 9.17 -1.04 -23.96
N ALA A 175 9.01 -1.60 -25.16
CA ALA A 175 9.71 -2.81 -25.59
C ALA A 175 11.23 -2.59 -25.66
N GLU A 176 11.70 -1.52 -26.31
CA GLU A 176 13.12 -1.19 -26.39
C GLU A 176 13.72 -0.90 -25.01
N SER A 177 13.01 -0.14 -24.17
CA SER A 177 13.44 0.13 -22.80
C SER A 177 13.56 -1.17 -21.98
N MET A 178 12.62 -2.09 -22.14
CA MET A 178 12.69 -3.41 -21.52
C MET A 178 13.90 -4.21 -22.03
N GLN A 179 14.12 -4.26 -23.35
CA GLN A 179 15.26 -4.98 -23.94
C GLN A 179 16.59 -4.42 -23.44
N ARG A 180 16.74 -3.09 -23.36
CA ARG A 180 17.94 -2.43 -22.82
C ARG A 180 18.21 -2.78 -21.36
N ASN A 181 17.16 -2.99 -20.56
CA ASN A 181 17.27 -3.31 -19.14
C ASN A 181 17.22 -4.82 -18.84
N SER A 182 16.91 -5.66 -19.84
CA SER A 182 16.82 -7.10 -19.65
C SER A 182 18.20 -7.75 -19.52
N ILE A 183 18.28 -8.78 -18.69
CA ILE A 183 19.44 -9.66 -18.62
C ILE A 183 19.62 -10.48 -19.91
N ASP A 184 18.57 -10.59 -20.73
CA ASP A 184 18.58 -11.27 -22.04
C ASP A 184 19.64 -10.72 -23.00
N ARG A 185 20.05 -9.46 -22.82
CA ARG A 185 21.07 -8.82 -23.65
C ARG A 185 22.48 -9.41 -23.48
N TYR A 186 22.69 -10.21 -22.43
CA TYR A 186 23.96 -10.86 -22.15
C TYR A 186 23.91 -12.32 -22.60
N GLY A 187 25.07 -12.88 -23.00
CA GLY A 187 25.17 -14.29 -23.40
C GLY A 187 24.67 -15.27 -22.32
N SER A 188 24.23 -16.46 -22.75
CA SER A 188 23.63 -17.48 -21.88
C SER A 188 24.48 -17.80 -20.65
N ASP A 189 25.80 -17.84 -20.82
CA ASP A 189 26.75 -18.18 -19.76
C ASP A 189 26.74 -17.12 -18.66
N TYR A 190 26.79 -15.84 -19.04
CA TYR A 190 26.69 -14.71 -18.10
C TYR A 190 25.37 -14.72 -17.35
N ARG A 191 24.26 -14.95 -18.07
CA ARG A 191 22.93 -15.04 -17.49
C ARG A 191 22.86 -16.13 -16.43
N SER A 192 23.39 -17.32 -16.75
CA SER A 192 23.41 -18.46 -15.82
C SER A 192 24.23 -18.15 -14.57
N ALA A 193 25.39 -17.52 -14.73
CA ALA A 193 26.28 -17.13 -13.64
C ALA A 193 25.62 -16.07 -12.73
N ALA A 194 25.01 -15.03 -13.32
CA ALA A 194 24.30 -13.99 -12.58
C ALA A 194 23.13 -14.55 -11.75
N ILE A 195 22.35 -15.49 -12.32
CA ILE A 195 21.26 -16.17 -11.61
C ILE A 195 21.81 -16.98 -10.43
N LYS A 196 22.83 -17.83 -10.66
CA LYS A 196 23.48 -18.64 -9.62
C LYS A 196 24.03 -17.76 -8.49
N LEU A 197 24.70 -16.66 -8.82
CA LEU A 197 25.21 -15.69 -7.86
C LEU A 197 24.09 -15.04 -7.04
N GLY A 198 22.97 -14.70 -7.68
CA GLY A 198 21.79 -14.16 -7.00
C GLY A 198 21.19 -15.14 -5.99
N TRP A 199 21.08 -16.42 -6.35
CA TRP A 199 20.65 -17.49 -5.43
C TRP A 199 21.62 -17.67 -4.27
N PHE A 200 22.92 -17.67 -4.54
CA PHE A 200 23.97 -17.76 -3.53
C PHE A 200 23.89 -16.60 -2.53
N LYS A 201 23.84 -15.35 -3.02
CA LYS A 201 23.70 -14.16 -2.16
C LYS A 201 22.45 -14.20 -1.29
N ARG A 202 21.30 -14.64 -1.85
CA ARG A 202 20.07 -14.81 -1.06
C ARG A 202 20.23 -15.83 0.06
N LYS A 203 20.89 -16.96 -0.21
CA LYS A 203 21.16 -17.99 0.79
C LYS A 203 22.12 -17.48 1.87
N LEU A 204 23.20 -16.80 1.49
CA LEU A 204 24.16 -16.18 2.41
C LEU A 204 23.46 -15.19 3.34
N ASN A 205 22.72 -14.23 2.79
CA ASN A 205 21.97 -13.24 3.58
C ASN A 205 20.95 -13.89 4.53
N LYS A 206 20.38 -15.05 4.17
CA LYS A 206 19.47 -15.80 5.03
C LYS A 206 20.22 -16.44 6.21
N LEU A 207 21.41 -17.00 5.96
CA LEU A 207 22.26 -17.59 7.00
C LEU A 207 22.82 -16.52 7.94
N GLU A 208 23.32 -15.39 7.41
CA GLU A 208 23.80 -14.27 8.21
C GLU A 208 22.72 -13.72 9.14
N LYS A 209 21.49 -13.55 8.63
CA LYS A 209 20.34 -13.14 9.46
C LYS A 209 19.98 -14.18 10.52
N ALA A 210 20.09 -15.47 10.21
CA ALA A 210 19.83 -16.53 11.20
C ALA A 210 20.89 -16.52 12.31
N ASN A 211 22.17 -16.37 11.96
CA ASN A 211 23.28 -16.29 12.91
C ASN A 211 23.18 -15.03 13.79
N ALA A 212 22.88 -13.87 13.19
CA ALA A 212 22.72 -12.61 13.93
C ALA A 212 21.52 -12.61 14.89
N ASN A 213 20.52 -13.46 14.66
CA ASN A 213 19.38 -13.64 15.55
C ASN A 213 19.62 -14.72 16.63
N ALA A 214 20.64 -15.56 16.47
CA ALA A 214 21.01 -16.62 17.40
C ALA A 214 22.05 -16.17 18.45
N GLN A 215 22.67 -15.00 18.23
CA GLN A 215 23.52 -14.26 19.19
C GLN A 215 22.68 -13.23 19.94
#